data_AF-A0A392N222-F1
#
_entry.id   AF-A0A392N222-F1
#
_cell.length_a   1.000
_cell.length_b   1.000
_cell.length_c   1.000
_cell.angle_alpha   90.00
_cell.angle_beta   90.00
_cell.angle_gamma   90.00
#
_symmetry.space_group_name_H-M   'P 1'
#
loop_
_entity.id
_entity.type
_entity.pdbx_description
1 polymer ?
#
loop_
_entity_poly.entity_id
_entity_poly.type
_entity_poly.pdbx_seq_one_letter_code
_entity_poly.pdbx_strand_id
1 'polypeptide(L)'
;YLTGNLLTGQVPSWTQKADNLNLFSSSSTRNDSGMASCLTSFVCPKTSWYALHINCGGRPITVNGSAYDDDSEAGGPARFHQSGIKNWAFSTTGNFMDNDSGDYYTWSNKSTLSLANPELFTDARVSPTSLTYYGFCMGNGNY
;
A
#
# COMPACT_ATOMS: atom_id res chain seq x y z
N TYR A 1 -2.49 4.21 -20.62
CA TYR A 1 -2.16 4.05 -19.20
C TYR A 1 -0.76 4.61 -18.99
N LEU A 2 -0.62 5.69 -18.22
CA LEU A 2 0.67 6.34 -17.97
C LEU A 2 1.19 5.89 -16.60
N THR A 3 1.94 4.80 -16.57
CA THR A 3 2.79 4.44 -15.42
C THR A 3 4.15 5.08 -15.64
N GLY A 4 4.60 5.95 -14.72
CA GLY A 4 5.93 6.60 -14.80
C GLY A 4 5.96 8.04 -15.30
N ASN A 5 4.97 8.88 -14.95
CA ASN A 5 5.11 10.31 -15.16
C ASN A 5 5.85 10.95 -13.99
N LEU A 6 7.02 11.52 -14.25
CA LEU A 6 7.66 12.48 -13.35
C LEU A 6 6.91 13.81 -13.45
N LEU A 7 5.74 13.89 -12.82
CA LEU A 7 4.98 15.14 -12.74
C LEU A 7 5.75 16.11 -11.84
N THR A 8 6.36 17.12 -12.45
CA THR A 8 7.01 18.23 -11.74
C THR A 8 6.13 19.48 -11.84
N GLY A 9 6.05 20.26 -10.75
CA GLY A 9 5.24 21.48 -10.67
C GLY A 9 4.23 21.48 -9.53
N GLN A 10 3.55 22.63 -9.32
CA GLN A 10 2.49 22.73 -8.33
C GLN A 10 1.29 21.89 -8.73
N VAL A 11 0.87 20.98 -7.84
CA VAL A 11 -0.36 20.21 -7.98
C VAL A 11 -1.55 21.18 -8.08
N PRO A 12 -2.36 21.13 -9.15
CA PRO A 12 -3.51 22.02 -9.28
C PRO A 12 -4.46 21.94 -8.08
N SER A 13 -5.13 23.05 -7.74
CA SER A 13 -6.04 23.08 -6.59
C SER A 13 -7.23 22.12 -6.74
N TRP A 14 -7.69 21.87 -7.97
CA TRP A 14 -8.79 20.95 -8.24
C TRP A 14 -8.45 19.48 -7.93
N THR A 15 -7.17 19.10 -8.05
CA THR A 15 -6.72 17.73 -7.73
C THR A 15 -6.74 17.41 -6.24
N GLN A 16 -6.69 18.43 -5.36
CA GLN A 16 -6.77 18.21 -3.90
C GLN A 16 -8.16 17.75 -3.43
N LYS A 17 -9.18 17.82 -4.30
CA LYS A 17 -10.57 17.46 -3.99
C LYS A 17 -10.97 16.08 -4.52
N ALA A 18 -10.02 15.33 -5.11
CA ALA A 18 -10.28 14.03 -5.70
C ALA A 18 -9.91 12.90 -4.73
N ASP A 19 -10.91 12.09 -4.34
CA ASP A 19 -10.72 10.95 -3.43
C ASP A 19 -9.90 9.80 -4.06
N ASN A 20 -9.80 9.75 -5.39
CA ASN A 20 -9.15 8.69 -6.17
C ASN A 20 -8.00 9.23 -7.03
N LEU A 21 -7.11 10.03 -6.44
CA LEU A 21 -5.95 10.57 -7.13
C LEU A 21 -4.66 9.91 -6.63
N ASN A 22 -3.99 9.18 -7.52
CA ASN A 22 -2.63 8.68 -7.27
C ASN A 22 -1.61 9.60 -7.95
N LEU A 23 -1.01 10.50 -7.17
CA LEU A 23 0.07 11.39 -7.62
C LEU A 23 1.46 10.76 -7.46
N PHE A 24 1.53 9.46 -7.15
CA PHE A 24 2.81 8.81 -6.92
C PHE A 24 3.60 8.66 -8.23
N SER A 25 4.77 9.28 -8.28
CA SER A 25 5.71 9.12 -9.39
C SER A 25 6.43 7.79 -9.25
N SER A 26 6.16 6.81 -10.13
CA SER A 26 7.01 5.63 -10.23
C SER A 26 8.32 6.01 -10.93
N SER A 27 9.42 6.11 -10.19
CA SER A 27 10.74 6.37 -10.75
C SER A 27 11.36 5.07 -11.28
N SER A 28 11.83 5.07 -12.53
CA SER A 28 12.60 3.96 -13.12
C SER A 28 14.05 3.94 -12.64
N THR A 29 14.51 4.99 -11.97
CA THR A 29 15.87 5.07 -11.42
C THR A 29 15.88 4.61 -9.97
N ARG A 30 16.60 3.50 -9.75
CA ARG A 30 16.76 2.74 -8.50
C ARG A 30 17.35 3.52 -7.30
N ASN A 31 17.55 4.83 -7.40
CA ASN A 31 18.48 5.60 -6.56
C ASN A 31 17.94 6.87 -5.90
N ASP A 32 16.66 7.23 -6.01
CA ASP A 32 16.13 8.30 -5.16
C ASP A 32 15.65 7.70 -3.83
N SER A 33 16.59 7.63 -2.89
CA SER A 33 16.40 7.40 -1.46
C SER A 33 15.55 8.48 -0.77
N GLY A 34 14.88 9.35 -1.54
CA GLY A 34 14.06 10.44 -1.07
C GLY A 34 12.63 10.01 -0.81
N MET A 35 12.14 10.32 0.38
CA MET A 35 10.73 10.19 0.74
C MET A 35 9.87 10.98 -0.28
N ALA A 36 8.84 10.36 -0.86
CA ALA A 36 7.96 11.02 -1.83
C ALA A 36 7.43 12.34 -1.24
N SER A 37 7.39 13.43 -2.01
CA SER A 37 7.01 14.76 -1.52
C SER A 37 5.62 14.81 -0.85
N CYS A 38 4.76 13.83 -1.08
CA CYS A 38 3.43 13.74 -0.46
C CYS A 38 3.48 13.17 0.98
N LEU A 39 4.60 12.58 1.40
CA LEU A 39 4.83 11.99 2.73
C LEU A 39 5.49 12.98 3.70
N THR A 40 5.72 14.23 3.29
CA THR A 40 6.48 15.25 4.06
C THR A 40 5.88 15.60 5.41
N SER A 41 4.62 15.25 5.67
CA SER A 41 3.96 15.44 6.96
C SER A 41 4.20 14.30 7.97
N PHE A 42 4.73 13.15 7.54
CA PHE A 42 4.99 12.05 8.46
C PHE A 42 6.34 12.21 9.17
N VAL A 43 6.28 12.34 10.49
CA VAL A 43 7.49 12.43 11.32
C VAL A 43 7.80 11.04 11.86
N CYS A 44 8.98 10.51 11.50
CA CYS A 44 9.44 9.25 12.06
C CYS A 44 9.54 9.33 13.59
N PRO A 45 9.04 8.32 14.32
CA PRO A 45 9.30 8.23 15.75
C PRO A 45 10.81 8.11 16.00
N LYS A 46 11.26 8.52 17.19
CA LYS A 46 12.68 8.41 17.60
C LYS A 46 13.18 6.95 17.64
N THR A 47 12.26 5.99 17.73
CA THR A 47 12.56 4.56 17.69
C THR A 47 12.45 4.04 16.27
N SER A 48 13.53 3.45 15.77
CA SER A 48 13.54 2.77 14.47
C SER A 48 12.80 1.44 14.52
N TRP A 49 12.17 1.07 13.41
CA TRP A 49 11.49 -0.21 13.23
C TRP A 49 12.43 -1.22 12.57
N TYR A 50 12.40 -2.48 13.04
CA TYR A 50 13.25 -3.56 12.52
C TYR A 50 12.46 -4.75 11.96
N ALA A 51 11.14 -4.65 11.96
CA ALA A 51 10.24 -5.60 11.35
C ALA A 51 9.02 -4.85 10.81
N LEU A 52 8.44 -5.38 9.75
CA LEU A 52 7.21 -4.88 9.16
C LEU A 52 6.31 -6.08 8.85
N HIS A 53 5.14 -6.13 9.49
CA HIS A 53 4.17 -7.20 9.32
C HIS A 53 2.84 -6.56 8.92
N ILE A 54 2.34 -6.90 7.74
CA ILE A 54 1.11 -6.34 7.18
C ILE A 54 0.19 -7.52 6.84
N ASN A 55 -1.07 -7.48 7.27
CA ASN A 55 -2.05 -8.47 6.84
C ASN A 55 -2.72 -8.01 5.55
N CYS A 56 -2.05 -8.20 4.42
CA CYS A 56 -2.40 -7.62 3.12
C CYS A 56 -3.88 -7.84 2.74
N GLY A 57 -4.66 -6.77 2.60
CA GLY A 57 -6.10 -6.83 2.28
C GLY A 57 -7.02 -7.22 3.44
N GLY A 58 -6.46 -7.54 4.61
CA GLY A 58 -7.16 -8.07 5.77
C GLY A 58 -7.10 -7.16 7.00
N ARG A 59 -7.89 -7.53 8.00
CA ARG A 59 -7.97 -6.86 9.31
C ARG A 59 -6.74 -7.16 10.18
N PRO A 60 -6.45 -6.37 11.24
CA PRO A 60 -5.29 -6.63 12.09
C PRO A 60 -5.41 -7.99 12.76
N ILE A 61 -4.31 -8.74 12.81
CA ILE A 61 -4.28 -10.11 13.35
C ILE A 61 -2.96 -10.38 14.08
N THR A 62 -2.98 -11.28 15.06
CA THR A 62 -1.76 -11.78 15.72
C THR A 62 -1.62 -13.27 15.45
N VAL A 63 -0.48 -13.67 14.90
CA VAL A 63 -0.19 -15.07 14.57
C VAL A 63 1.19 -15.41 15.11
N ASN A 64 1.28 -16.48 15.90
CA ASN A 64 2.51 -16.96 16.53
C ASN A 64 3.30 -15.86 17.27
N GLY A 65 2.60 -14.96 17.97
CA GLY A 65 3.21 -13.87 18.73
C GLY A 65 3.64 -12.66 17.91
N SER A 66 3.48 -12.68 16.59
CA SER A 66 3.71 -11.52 15.71
C SER A 66 2.39 -10.82 15.40
N ALA A 67 2.32 -9.51 15.66
CA ALA A 67 1.19 -8.68 15.28
C ALA A 67 1.36 -8.17 13.84
N TYR A 68 0.31 -8.31 13.03
CA TYR A 68 0.22 -7.88 11.64
C TYR A 68 -0.76 -6.70 11.56
N ASP A 69 -0.32 -5.64 10.90
CA ASP A 69 -1.07 -4.40 10.79
C ASP A 69 -2.29 -4.53 9.87
N ASP A 70 -3.28 -3.68 10.13
CA ASP A 70 -4.53 -3.58 9.37
C ASP A 70 -4.26 -3.05 7.96
N ASP A 71 -4.63 -3.84 6.95
CA ASP A 71 -4.68 -3.43 5.56
C ASP A 71 -6.07 -3.76 4.98
N SER A 72 -7.15 -3.46 5.71
CA SER A 72 -8.53 -3.64 5.27
C SER A 72 -9.12 -2.39 4.60
N GLU A 73 -8.36 -1.30 4.57
CA GLU A 73 -8.75 -0.05 3.92
C GLU A 73 -9.06 -0.25 2.44
N ALA A 74 -10.12 0.40 1.95
CA ALA A 74 -10.55 0.22 0.58
C ALA A 74 -9.41 0.58 -0.38
N GLY A 75 -9.20 -0.22 -1.43
CA GLY A 75 -8.30 0.14 -2.52
C GLY A 75 -8.98 1.07 -3.52
N GLY A 76 -8.43 1.15 -4.72
CA GLY A 76 -9.01 1.91 -5.81
C GLY A 76 -8.12 1.93 -7.05
N PRO A 77 -8.65 2.43 -8.18
CA PRO A 77 -7.95 2.37 -9.46
C PRO A 77 -6.75 3.31 -9.55
N ALA A 78 -6.69 4.27 -8.63
CA ALA A 78 -5.58 5.15 -8.40
C ALA A 78 -5.67 5.59 -6.94
N ARG A 79 -5.10 4.79 -6.02
CA ARG A 79 -5.18 5.08 -4.58
C ARG A 79 -3.82 5.00 -3.93
N PHE A 80 -3.56 5.96 -3.05
CA PHE A 80 -2.49 5.92 -2.08
C PHE A 80 -3.12 5.96 -0.69
N HIS A 81 -2.72 5.05 0.19
CA HIS A 81 -3.18 5.02 1.56
C HIS A 81 -1.98 4.88 2.49
N GLN A 82 -1.87 5.80 3.43
CA GLN A 82 -0.89 5.75 4.49
C GLN A 82 -1.55 5.23 5.75
N SER A 83 -0.99 4.16 6.33
CA SER A 83 -1.48 3.59 7.58
C SER A 83 -1.11 4.54 8.71
N GLY A 84 -2.01 5.46 9.06
CA GLY A 84 -1.82 6.65 9.89
C GLY A 84 -0.60 6.68 10.82
N ILE A 85 -0.65 5.96 11.95
CA ILE A 85 0.41 5.94 12.99
C ILE A 85 1.51 4.89 12.67
N LYS A 86 1.26 4.02 11.71
CA LYS A 86 2.16 2.92 11.34
C LYS A 86 3.22 3.39 10.37
N ASN A 87 4.29 2.61 10.27
CA ASN A 87 5.47 2.95 9.50
C ASN A 87 5.41 2.43 8.05
N TRP A 88 4.20 2.32 7.48
CA TRP A 88 4.00 1.83 6.12
C TRP A 88 2.78 2.45 5.41
N ALA A 89 2.78 2.30 4.08
CA ALA A 89 1.72 2.74 3.17
C ALA A 89 1.58 1.77 1.99
N PHE A 90 0.47 1.85 1.26
CA PHE A 90 0.30 1.15 -0.02
C PHE A 90 -0.18 2.08 -1.14
N SER A 91 0.10 1.68 -2.37
CA SER A 91 -0.40 2.31 -3.59
C SER A 91 -0.96 1.26 -4.54
N THR A 92 -2.15 1.51 -5.10
CA THR A 92 -2.81 0.69 -6.13
C THR A 92 -3.03 1.49 -7.42
N THR A 93 -2.92 0.81 -8.56
CA THR A 93 -3.25 1.36 -9.89
C THR A 93 -3.97 0.38 -10.80
N GLY A 94 -4.80 0.92 -11.70
CA GLY A 94 -5.48 0.20 -12.77
C GLY A 94 -6.95 -0.12 -12.43
N ASN A 95 -7.75 -0.38 -13.47
CA ASN A 95 -9.11 -0.93 -13.33
C ASN A 95 -9.12 -2.35 -13.91
N PHE A 96 -9.96 -3.23 -13.37
CA PHE A 96 -10.21 -4.54 -13.98
C PHE A 96 -11.05 -4.32 -15.25
N MET A 97 -10.70 -5.00 -16.35
CA MET A 97 -11.37 -4.79 -17.64
C MET A 97 -12.57 -5.73 -17.88
N ASP A 98 -12.81 -6.67 -16.97
CA ASP A 98 -13.91 -7.64 -17.00
C ASP A 98 -15.13 -7.10 -16.22
N ASN A 99 -16.14 -6.66 -16.97
CA ASN A 99 -17.21 -5.79 -16.47
C ASN A 99 -18.46 -6.51 -15.91
N ASP A 100 -18.34 -7.74 -15.41
CA ASP A 100 -19.49 -8.47 -14.83
C ASP A 100 -19.53 -8.42 -13.30
N SER A 101 -18.38 -8.21 -12.67
CA SER A 101 -18.23 -8.04 -11.22
C SER A 101 -17.40 -6.78 -11.02
N GLY A 102 -18.02 -5.71 -10.50
CA GLY A 102 -17.36 -4.41 -10.32
C GLY A 102 -15.99 -4.50 -9.66
N ASP A 103 -15.15 -3.48 -9.89
CA ASP A 103 -13.75 -3.48 -9.46
C ASP A 103 -13.59 -3.86 -7.97
N TYR A 104 -12.74 -4.84 -7.71
CA TYR A 104 -12.39 -5.28 -6.36
C TYR A 104 -10.89 -5.04 -6.13
N TYR A 105 -10.54 -4.50 -4.96
CA TYR A 105 -9.13 -4.21 -4.62
C TYR A 105 -8.64 -5.03 -3.42
N THR A 106 -9.51 -5.90 -2.91
CA THR A 106 -9.21 -6.94 -1.92
C THR A 106 -9.93 -8.21 -2.34
N TRP A 107 -9.36 -9.35 -1.97
CA TRP A 107 -9.93 -10.67 -2.23
C TRP A 107 -9.86 -11.51 -0.97
N SER A 108 -10.93 -12.23 -0.69
CA SER A 108 -10.99 -13.18 0.44
C SER A 108 -11.20 -14.59 -0.09
N ASN A 109 -10.35 -15.51 0.34
CA ASN A 109 -10.47 -16.92 0.06
C ASN A 109 -11.73 -17.49 0.74
N LYS A 110 -12.50 -18.31 0.01
CA LYS A 110 -13.72 -18.95 0.52
C LYS A 110 -13.54 -20.45 0.83
N SER A 111 -12.36 -20.99 0.56
CA SER A 111 -12.02 -22.40 0.69
C SER A 111 -11.14 -22.63 1.91
N THR A 112 -11.14 -23.88 2.40
CA THR A 112 -10.26 -24.27 3.50
C THR A 112 -8.81 -24.30 3.04
N LEU A 113 -7.94 -23.60 3.77
CA LEU A 113 -6.51 -23.55 3.51
C LEU A 113 -5.77 -24.56 4.38
N SER A 114 -5.09 -25.53 3.76
CA SER A 114 -4.30 -26.56 4.44
C SER A 114 -2.81 -26.20 4.44
N LEU A 115 -2.44 -25.15 5.17
CA LEU A 115 -1.05 -24.72 5.39
C LEU A 115 -0.87 -24.16 6.80
N ALA A 116 0.38 -23.89 7.20
CA ALA A 116 0.65 -23.21 8.46
C ALA A 116 0.16 -21.76 8.40
N ASN A 117 -0.43 -21.27 9.50
CA ASN A 117 -0.94 -19.91 9.64
C ASN A 117 -1.94 -19.50 8.54
N PRO A 118 -2.98 -20.31 8.26
CA PRO A 118 -3.91 -20.07 7.16
C PRO A 118 -4.64 -18.72 7.27
N GLU A 119 -4.71 -18.15 8.47
CA GLU A 119 -5.33 -16.86 8.72
C GLU A 119 -4.63 -15.71 7.97
N LEU A 120 -3.32 -15.80 7.73
CA LEU A 120 -2.53 -14.80 6.98
C LEU A 120 -2.72 -14.88 5.46
N PHE A 121 -3.31 -15.97 4.96
CA PHE A 121 -3.51 -16.22 3.54
C PHE A 121 -4.99 -16.21 3.15
N THR A 122 -5.85 -15.82 4.11
CA THR A 122 -7.30 -15.75 3.90
C THR A 122 -7.67 -14.50 3.10
N ASP A 123 -7.04 -13.36 3.38
CA ASP A 123 -7.27 -12.11 2.66
C ASP A 123 -6.03 -11.73 1.81
N ALA A 124 -6.26 -11.00 0.73
CA ALA A 124 -5.21 -10.47 -0.14
C ALA A 124 -5.58 -9.10 -0.69
N ARG A 125 -4.61 -8.18 -0.76
CA ARG A 125 -4.75 -6.94 -1.54
C ARG A 125 -4.42 -7.21 -3.00
N VAL A 126 -5.23 -6.67 -3.90
CA VAL A 126 -5.07 -6.84 -5.34
C VAL A 126 -5.12 -5.50 -6.06
N SER A 127 -4.41 -5.42 -7.19
CA SER A 127 -4.41 -4.24 -8.05
C SER A 127 -4.25 -4.67 -9.51
N PRO A 128 -5.02 -4.13 -10.47
CA PRO A 128 -4.97 -4.54 -11.86
C PRO A 128 -3.62 -4.32 -12.54
N THR A 129 -2.93 -3.23 -12.21
CA THR A 129 -1.70 -2.82 -12.89
C THR A 129 -0.49 -2.82 -11.97
N SER A 130 -0.56 -2.17 -10.80
CA SER A 130 0.56 -2.18 -9.85
C SER A 130 0.08 -2.06 -8.40
N LEU A 131 0.61 -2.92 -7.54
CA LEU A 131 0.53 -2.81 -6.09
C LEU A 131 1.92 -2.55 -5.53
N THR A 132 2.09 -1.52 -4.71
CA THR A 132 3.37 -1.21 -4.06
C THR A 132 3.14 -0.90 -2.60
N TYR A 133 3.88 -1.61 -1.74
CA TYR A 133 3.97 -1.29 -0.31
C TYR A 133 5.24 -0.49 -0.05
N TYR A 134 5.13 0.49 0.83
CA TYR A 134 6.23 1.33 1.27
C TYR A 134 6.43 1.10 2.77
N GLY A 135 7.64 0.75 3.19
CA GLY A 135 8.05 0.80 4.59
C GLY A 135 8.94 2.03 4.81
N PHE A 136 8.71 2.76 5.89
CA PHE A 136 9.49 3.93 6.28
C PHE A 136 9.93 3.83 7.74
N CYS A 137 10.86 4.71 8.14
CA CYS A 137 11.43 4.73 9.50
C CYS A 137 12.04 3.39 9.94
N MET A 138 12.51 2.59 8.98
CA MET A 138 13.23 1.35 9.23
C MET A 138 14.64 1.68 9.72
N GLY A 139 15.16 0.88 10.65
CA GLY A 139 16.55 0.97 11.07
C GLY A 139 17.52 0.67 9.93
N ASN A 140 18.78 1.02 10.09
CA ASN A 140 19.80 0.57 9.15
C ASN A 140 20.03 -0.92 9.34
N GLY A 141 19.86 -1.70 8.27
CA GLY A 141 19.99 -3.14 8.31
C GLY A 141 19.69 -3.77 6.97
N ASN A 142 19.85 -5.09 6.91
CA ASN A 142 19.43 -5.90 5.77
C ASN A 142 18.03 -6.43 6.06
N TYR A 143 17.14 -6.24 5.09
CA TYR A 143 15.73 -6.63 5.13
C TYR A 143 15.40 -7.47 3.91
#